data_AF-A0A932NFZ5-F1
#
_entry.id   AF-A0A932NFZ5-F1
#
_cell.length_a   1.000
_cell.length_b   1.000
_cell.length_c   1.000
_cell.angle_alpha   90.00
_cell.angle_beta   90.00
_cell.angle_gamma   90.00
#
_symmetry.space_group_name_H-M   'P 1'
#
loop_
_entity.id
_entity.type
_entity.pdbx_description
1 polymer ?
#
loop_
_entity_poly.entity_id
_entity_poly.type
_entity_poly.pdbx_seq_one_letter_code
_entity_poly.pdbx_strand_id
1 'polypeptide(L)'
;MPRVLIVEDDPKIVEAIEKTLSLSSGFSTRWVGDPAKALGEAIDSKPDLILLDVRLPGGDGRVLLKTLTRPTWAASRSIRSRAWPISTASP
;
A
#
# COMPACT_ATOMS: atom_id res chain seq x y z
N MET A 1 6.11 11.01 6.41
CA MET A 1 5.37 9.91 7.06
C MET A 1 4.78 9.05 5.95
N PRO A 2 5.22 7.78 5.79
CA PRO A 2 4.67 6.87 4.78
C PRO A 2 3.13 6.85 4.75
N ARG A 3 2.56 6.95 3.56
CA ARG A 3 1.10 6.96 3.33
C ARG A 3 0.64 5.59 2.85
N VAL A 4 -0.36 5.03 3.52
CA VAL A 4 -0.95 3.73 3.19
C VAL A 4 -2.38 3.94 2.74
N LEU A 5 -2.71 3.50 1.54
CA LEU A 5 -4.08 3.41 1.06
C LEU A 5 -4.62 2.00 1.34
N ILE A 6 -5.74 1.90 2.04
CA ILE A 6 -6.43 0.65 2.38
C ILE A 6 -7.66 0.55 1.48
N VAL A 7 -7.80 -0.55 0.74
CA VAL A 7 -8.94 -0.86 -0.12
C VAL A 7 -9.59 -2.14 0.40
N GLU A 8 -10.69 -1.99 1.12
CA GLU A 8 -11.31 -3.03 1.96
C GLU A 8 -12.79 -2.65 2.19
N ASP A 9 -13.74 -3.54 1.96
CA ASP A 9 -15.17 -3.23 2.12
C ASP A 9 -15.68 -3.45 3.55
N ASP A 10 -14.98 -4.25 4.37
CA ASP A 10 -15.33 -4.44 5.77
C ASP A 10 -14.64 -3.41 6.70
N PRO A 11 -15.38 -2.44 7.27
CA PRO A 11 -14.82 -1.43 8.16
C PRO A 11 -14.19 -2.02 9.44
N LYS A 12 -14.58 -3.23 9.87
CA LYS A 12 -13.95 -3.88 11.04
C LYS A 12 -12.53 -4.32 10.75
N ILE A 13 -12.28 -4.78 9.51
CA ILE A 13 -10.93 -5.15 9.06
C ILE A 13 -10.07 -3.89 8.95
N VAL A 14 -10.64 -2.81 8.39
CA VAL A 14 -9.97 -1.50 8.32
C VAL A 14 -9.53 -1.02 9.69
N GLU A 15 -10.43 -1.03 10.68
CA GLU A 15 -10.12 -0.60 12.04
C GLU A 15 -8.97 -1.41 12.66
N ALA A 16 -8.93 -2.72 12.43
CA ALA A 16 -7.85 -3.58 12.89
C ALA A 16 -6.51 -3.21 12.22
N ILE A 17 -6.52 -2.99 10.90
CA ILE A 17 -5.33 -2.58 10.13
C ILE A 17 -4.80 -1.23 10.63
N GLU A 18 -5.67 -0.23 10.78
CA GLU A 18 -5.28 1.10 11.24
C GLU A 18 -4.72 1.06 12.67
N LYS A 19 -5.30 0.26 13.56
CA LYS A 19 -4.75 0.00 14.89
C LYS A 19 -3.35 -0.61 14.80
N THR A 20 -3.14 -1.64 13.98
CA THR A 20 -1.81 -2.25 13.82
C THR A 20 -0.78 -1.25 13.25
N LEU A 21 -1.16 -0.45 12.25
CA LEU A 21 -0.26 0.52 11.63
C LEU A 21 0.05 1.72 12.53
N SER A 22 -0.90 2.15 13.37
CA SER A 22 -0.69 3.24 14.31
C SER A 22 0.26 2.87 15.46
N LEU A 23 0.30 1.59 15.87
CA LEU A 23 1.27 1.07 16.83
C LEU A 23 2.71 1.14 16.30
N SER A 24 2.88 1.01 14.98
CA SER A 24 4.17 1.16 14.30
C SER A 24 4.37 2.64 13.97
N SER A 25 4.75 3.46 14.95
CA SER A 25 4.88 4.92 14.82
C SER A 25 5.45 5.35 13.45
N GLY A 26 4.64 6.02 12.62
CA GLY A 26 5.11 6.56 11.34
C GLY A 26 4.28 6.23 10.09
N PHE A 27 3.06 5.74 10.19
CA PHE A 27 2.17 5.60 9.03
C PHE A 27 0.98 6.57 9.10
N SER A 28 0.56 7.07 7.95
CA SER A 28 -0.73 7.74 7.76
C SER A 28 -1.59 6.87 6.87
N THR A 29 -2.80 6.55 7.29
CA THR A 29 -3.73 5.70 6.55
C THR A 29 -4.80 6.54 5.85
N ARG A 30 -5.27 6.04 4.71
CA ARG A 30 -6.49 6.48 4.03
C ARG A 30 -7.24 5.23 3.60
N TRP A 31 -8.56 5.20 3.79
CA TRP A 31 -9.40 4.06 3.47
C TRP A 31 -10.37 4.36 2.32
N VAL A 32 -10.60 3.35 1.47
CA VAL A 32 -11.58 3.34 0.39
C VAL A 32 -12.34 2.00 0.44
N GLY A 33 -13.63 2.04 0.74
CA GLY A 33 -14.49 0.84 0.77
C GLY A 33 -15.02 0.40 -0.60
N ASP A 34 -14.90 1.24 -1.61
CA ASP A 34 -15.39 0.99 -2.96
C ASP A 34 -14.21 0.72 -3.93
N PRO A 35 -14.04 -0.51 -4.43
CA PRO A 35 -12.96 -0.86 -5.34
C PRO A 35 -12.94 0.02 -6.61
N ALA A 36 -14.09 0.51 -7.07
CA ALA A 36 -14.18 1.36 -8.26
C ALA A 36 -13.55 2.75 -8.04
N LYS A 37 -13.52 3.24 -6.79
CA LYS A 37 -12.92 4.52 -6.42
C LYS A 37 -11.44 4.42 -6.08
N ALA A 38 -10.95 3.21 -5.81
CA ALA A 38 -9.59 2.96 -5.35
C ALA A 38 -8.51 3.52 -6.29
N LEU A 39 -8.72 3.45 -7.61
CA LEU A 39 -7.77 3.98 -8.59
C LEU A 39 -7.65 5.51 -8.52
N GLY A 40 -8.78 6.21 -8.47
CA GLY A 40 -8.81 7.68 -8.36
C GLY A 40 -8.12 8.12 -7.07
N GLU A 41 -8.46 7.48 -5.96
CA GLU A 41 -7.86 7.75 -4.66
C GLU A 41 -6.36 7.45 -4.63
N ALA A 42 -5.89 6.39 -5.30
CA ALA A 42 -4.46 6.10 -5.42
C ALA A 42 -3.71 7.16 -6.24
N ILE A 43 -4.34 7.71 -7.29
CA ILE A 43 -3.75 8.78 -8.11
C ILE A 43 -3.68 10.09 -7.33
N ASP A 44 -4.74 10.44 -6.61
CA ASP A 44 -4.85 11.70 -5.87
C ASP A 44 -3.98 11.70 -4.61
N SER A 45 -4.02 10.61 -3.84
CA SER A 45 -3.29 10.50 -2.58
C SER A 45 -1.81 10.14 -2.75
N LYS A 46 -1.42 9.53 -3.89
CA LYS A 46 -0.05 9.05 -4.19
C LYS A 46 0.55 8.27 -3.01
N PRO A 47 -0.11 7.20 -2.54
CA PRO A 47 0.29 6.50 -1.33
C PRO A 47 1.63 5.79 -1.54
N ASP A 48 2.46 5.65 -0.51
CA ASP A 48 3.70 4.86 -0.60
C ASP A 48 3.44 3.35 -0.63
N LEU A 49 2.28 2.91 -0.11
CA LEU A 49 1.84 1.52 -0.05
C LEU A 49 0.31 1.43 -0.27
N ILE A 50 -0.14 0.39 -0.95
CA ILE A 50 -1.56 0.05 -1.07
C ILE A 50 -1.80 -1.34 -0.46
N LEU A 51 -2.70 -1.40 0.52
CA LEU A 51 -3.24 -2.64 1.08
C LEU A 51 -4.59 -2.90 0.40
N LEU A 52 -4.67 -3.96 -0.38
CA LEU A 52 -5.86 -4.31 -1.15
C LEU A 52 -6.36 -5.68 -0.74
N ASP A 53 -7.62 -5.78 -0.33
CA ASP A 53 -8.25 -7.09 -0.21
C ASP A 53 -8.53 -7.68 -1.60
N VAL A 54 -8.13 -8.94 -1.77
CA VAL A 54 -8.31 -9.70 -3.00
C VAL A 54 -9.69 -10.32 -3.10
N ARG A 55 -10.47 -10.34 -2.00
CA ARG A 55 -11.83 -10.93 -1.95
C ARG A 55 -12.96 -9.91 -2.07
N LEU A 56 -12.66 -8.66 -2.43
CA LEU A 56 -13.65 -7.60 -2.60
C LEU A 56 -14.83 -8.03 -3.50
N PRO A 57 -16.09 -7.94 -3.03
CA PRO A 57 -17.26 -8.25 -3.83
C PRO A 57 -17.46 -7.19 -4.92
N GLY A 58 -17.80 -7.62 -6.14
CA GLY A 58 -18.18 -6.71 -7.23
C GLY A 58 -17.06 -6.25 -8.16
N GLY A 59 -15.84 -6.77 -8.02
CA GLY A 59 -14.76 -6.50 -8.98
C GLY A 59 -13.57 -7.42 -8.80
N ASP A 60 -12.88 -7.73 -9.91
CA ASP A 60 -11.69 -8.57 -9.89
C ASP A 60 -10.53 -7.72 -9.31
N GLY A 61 -10.30 -7.79 -7.99
CA GLY A 61 -9.21 -7.05 -7.29
C GLY A 61 -7.84 -7.25 -7.94
N ARG A 62 -7.67 -8.32 -8.73
CA ARG A 62 -6.50 -8.60 -9.57
C ARG A 62 -6.34 -7.64 -10.75
N VAL A 63 -7.44 -7.14 -11.33
CA VAL A 63 -7.45 -6.10 -12.36
C VAL A 63 -7.04 -4.75 -11.76
N LEU A 64 -7.51 -4.44 -10.55
CA LEU A 64 -7.05 -3.27 -9.81
C LEU A 64 -5.54 -3.36 -9.50
N LEU A 65 -5.04 -4.52 -9.07
CA LEU A 65 -3.59 -4.76 -8.91
C LEU A 65 -2.81 -4.53 -10.21
N LYS A 66 -3.29 -5.02 -11.36
CA LYS A 66 -2.63 -4.79 -12.66
C LYS A 66 -2.57 -3.31 -13.04
N THR A 67 -3.57 -2.53 -12.65
CA THR A 67 -3.64 -1.10 -12.93
C THR A 67 -2.73 -0.31 -11.96
N LEU A 68 -2.72 -0.71 -10.69
CA LEU A 68 -1.90 -0.10 -9.62
C LEU A 68 -0.42 -0.55 -9.66
N THR A 69 -0.06 -1.59 -10.40
CA THR A 69 1.35 -2.00 -10.61
C THR A 69 2.05 -1.22 -11.72
N ARG A 70 1.32 -0.32 -12.41
CA ARG A 70 1.88 0.63 -13.37
C ARG A 70 1.52 2.09 -13.04
N PRO A 71 1.73 2.59 -11.81
CA PRO A 71 1.44 3.99 -11.55
C PRO A 71 2.46 4.86 -12.29
N THR A 72 1.98 5.76 -13.13
CA THR A 72 2.82 6.78 -13.77
C THR A 72 3.49 7.71 -12.74
N TRP A 73 2.97 7.79 -11.52
CA TRP A 73 3.56 8.54 -10.41
C TRP A 73 4.60 7.75 -9.58
N ALA A 74 4.64 6.42 -9.67
CA ALA A 74 5.59 5.56 -8.96
C ALA A 74 6.98 5.53 -9.63
N ALA A 75 7.15 6.24 -10.74
CA ALA A 75 8.39 6.31 -11.51
C ALA A 75 9.59 6.92 -10.75
N SER A 76 9.43 7.42 -9.51
CA SER A 76 10.51 8.08 -8.75
C SER A 76 11.11 7.29 -7.58
N ARG A 77 10.64 6.08 -7.25
CA ARG A 77 11.23 5.27 -6.16
C ARG A 77 11.39 3.80 -6.53
N SER A 78 12.37 3.52 -7.40
CA SER A 78 12.98 2.20 -7.46
C SER A 78 13.86 2.02 -6.22
N ILE A 79 13.37 1.28 -5.21
CA ILE A 79 14.23 0.70 -4.18
C ILE A 79 15.06 -0.38 -4.87
N ARG A 80 16.25 -0.01 -5.36
CA ARG A 80 17.30 -0.99 -5.62
C ARG A 80 17.82 -1.44 -4.26
N SER A 81 17.61 -2.71 -3.91
CA SER A 81 18.28 -3.34 -2.78
C SER A 81 19.79 -3.23 -2.98
N ARG A 82 20.44 -2.27 -2.32
CA ARG A 82 21.90 -2.24 -2.23
C ARG A 82 22.26 -3.30 -1.19
N ALA A 83 22.91 -4.38 -1.62
CA ALA A 83 23.43 -5.40 -0.73
C ALA A 83 24.24 -4.74 0.40
N TRP A 84 23.94 -5.13 1.64
CA TRP A 84 24.71 -4.75 2.82
C TRP A 84 26.09 -5.42 2.75
N PRO A 85 27.22 -4.70 2.84
CA PRO A 85 28.52 -5.35 2.93
C PRO A 85 28.64 -5.93 4.34
N ILE A 86 28.62 -7.26 4.44
CA ILE A 86 29.02 -7.94 5.66
C ILE A 86 30.54 -7.79 5.75
N SER A 87 31.01 -6.76 6.44
CA SER A 87 32.42 -6.66 6.82
C SER A 87 32.67 -7.58 8.00
N THR A 88 33.04 -8.83 7.75
CA THR A 88 33.78 -9.62 8.74
C THR A 88 35.24 -9.21 8.64
N ALA A 89 35.66 -8.32 9.53
CA ALA A 89 37.07 -8.11 9.82
C ALA A 89 37.62 -9.38 10.53
N SER A 90 38.62 -10.02 9.94
CA SER A 90 39.58 -10.87 10.66
C SER A 90 40.61 -9.99 11.36
N PRO A 91 41.27 -10.46 12.44
CA PRO A 91 42.27 -11.53 12.35
C PRO A 91 41.87 -12.84 13.04
#